data_AF-A0AAV7TR14-F1
#
_entry.id   AF-A0AAV7TR14-F1
#
_cell.length_a   1.000
_cell.length_b   1.000
_cell.length_c   1.000
_cell.angle_alpha   90.00
_cell.angle_beta   90.00
_cell.angle_gamma   90.00
#
_symmetry.space_group_name_H-M   'P 1'
#
loop_
_entity.id
_entity.type
_entity.pdbx_description
1 polymer ?
#
loop_
_entity_poly.entity_id
_entity_poly.type
_entity_poly.pdbx_seq_one_letter_code
_entity_poly.pdbx_strand_id
1 'polypeptide(L)'
;MLGQRLRCAQGQQAFSLMGWLMEGVKQLYPTAIDVEESWGPWQTISEANEQLREMGMQNAVYSQQFLGPDVEPVTAGIRTRLIRNAPPHMKGALLALLGPTQGRPVGDVKWKALQRRQKEKEAVDEKQPSAPPMEESEKEKTESGKNRKVPVSTLYPDLSSDGWEVPDPLL
;
A
#
# COMPACT_ATOMS: atom_id res chain seq x y z
N MET A 1 -18.41 -23.96 -1.90
CA MET A 1 -19.23 -23.01 -1.10
C MET A 1 -20.19 -22.15 -1.94
N LEU A 2 -19.89 -21.84 -3.21
CA LEU A 2 -20.75 -20.99 -4.05
C LEU A 2 -22.17 -21.55 -4.27
N GLY A 3 -22.33 -22.86 -4.48
CA GLY A 3 -23.63 -23.49 -4.70
C GLY A 3 -24.57 -23.50 -3.49
N GLN A 4 -24.07 -23.28 -2.27
CA GLN A 4 -24.93 -23.12 -1.10
C GLN A 4 -25.45 -21.68 -1.01
N ARG A 5 -24.60 -20.70 -1.35
CA ARG A 5 -24.94 -19.27 -1.39
C ARG A 5 -25.95 -18.94 -2.49
N LEU A 6 -25.81 -19.55 -3.66
CA LEU A 6 -26.81 -19.43 -4.75
C LEU A 6 -28.17 -20.00 -4.35
N ARG A 7 -28.22 -21.08 -3.55
CA ARG A 7 -29.46 -21.63 -3.01
C ARG A 7 -30.10 -20.74 -1.95
N CYS A 8 -29.32 -19.99 -1.17
CA CYS A 8 -29.84 -18.98 -0.26
C CYS A 8 -30.38 -17.75 -1.04
N ALA A 9 -29.72 -17.37 -2.14
CA ALA A 9 -30.16 -16.28 -3.02
C ALA A 9 -31.48 -16.59 -3.76
N GLN A 10 -31.78 -17.87 -4.02
CA GLN A 10 -33.04 -18.35 -4.60
C GLN A 10 -34.30 -17.90 -3.84
N GLY A 11 -34.17 -17.66 -2.53
CA GLY A 11 -35.27 -17.20 -1.68
C GLY A 11 -35.54 -15.70 -1.75
N GLN A 12 -34.68 -14.92 -2.42
CA GLN A 12 -34.86 -13.48 -2.62
C GLN A 12 -35.36 -13.19 -4.05
N GLN A 13 -36.16 -12.11 -4.22
CA GLN A 13 -36.83 -11.70 -5.46
C GLN A 13 -35.88 -11.26 -6.61
N ALA A 14 -34.85 -12.03 -6.92
CA ALA A 14 -34.02 -11.79 -8.09
C ALA A 14 -34.68 -12.45 -9.33
N PHE A 15 -35.22 -11.62 -10.24
CA PHE A 15 -35.96 -12.07 -11.42
C PHE A 15 -35.07 -12.53 -12.60
N SER A 16 -33.75 -12.57 -12.44
CA SER A 16 -32.80 -12.97 -13.48
C SER A 16 -31.61 -13.75 -12.92
N LEU A 17 -30.98 -14.60 -13.76
CA LEU A 17 -29.75 -15.34 -13.42
C LEU A 17 -28.63 -14.41 -12.94
N MET A 18 -28.49 -13.25 -13.61
CA MET A 18 -27.53 -12.22 -13.20
C MET A 18 -27.84 -11.69 -11.80
N GLY A 19 -29.13 -11.43 -11.50
CA GLY A 19 -29.55 -11.03 -10.16
C GLY A 19 -29.18 -12.05 -9.09
N TRP A 20 -29.33 -13.34 -9.38
CA TRP A 20 -28.93 -14.41 -8.46
C TRP A 20 -27.42 -14.52 -8.25
N LEU A 21 -26.64 -14.38 -9.33
CA LEU A 21 -25.18 -14.34 -9.24
C LEU A 21 -24.73 -13.16 -8.40
N MET A 22 -25.27 -11.97 -8.65
CA MET A 22 -24.98 -10.77 -7.89
C MET A 22 -25.34 -10.92 -6.42
N GLU A 23 -26.50 -11.51 -6.11
CA GLU A 23 -26.90 -11.72 -4.72
C GLU A 23 -26.05 -12.79 -4.01
N GLY A 24 -25.61 -13.83 -4.74
CA GLY A 24 -24.62 -14.78 -4.25
C GLY A 24 -23.25 -14.13 -3.97
N VAL A 25 -22.85 -13.15 -4.79
CA VAL A 25 -21.60 -12.39 -4.62
C VAL A 25 -21.74 -11.35 -3.49
N LYS A 26 -22.87 -10.68 -3.32
CA LYS A 26 -23.13 -9.82 -2.15
C LYS A 26 -23.06 -10.58 -0.83
N GLN A 27 -23.39 -11.87 -0.80
CA GLN A 27 -23.13 -12.67 0.40
C GLN A 27 -21.63 -12.80 0.72
N LEU A 28 -20.73 -12.71 -0.27
CA LEU A 28 -19.27 -12.69 -0.07
C LEU A 28 -18.79 -11.31 0.41
N TYR A 29 -19.47 -10.25 -0.04
CA TYR A 29 -19.18 -8.87 0.29
C TYR A 29 -20.42 -8.24 0.89
N PRO A 30 -20.77 -8.51 2.17
CA PRO A 30 -22.05 -8.11 2.78
C PRO A 30 -22.24 -6.59 2.87
N THR A 31 -21.17 -5.84 2.71
CA THR A 31 -21.12 -4.38 2.77
C THR A 31 -20.09 -3.88 1.76
N ALA A 32 -20.37 -2.73 1.13
CA ALA A 32 -19.48 -2.13 0.12
C ALA A 32 -18.12 -1.66 0.70
N ILE A 33 -17.98 -1.60 2.03
CA ILE A 33 -16.87 -0.91 2.70
C ILE A 33 -16.10 -1.83 3.67
N ASP A 34 -16.69 -2.91 4.16
CA ASP A 34 -16.34 -3.49 5.47
C ASP A 34 -15.42 -4.71 5.42
N VAL A 35 -14.91 -5.08 4.25
CA VAL A 35 -13.82 -6.08 4.15
C VAL A 35 -12.46 -5.39 4.35
N GLU A 36 -12.38 -4.50 5.34
CA GLU A 36 -11.09 -3.95 5.78
C GLU A 36 -10.26 -4.98 6.56
N GLU A 37 -10.92 -6.00 7.13
CA GLU A 37 -10.34 -6.85 8.18
C GLU A 37 -9.83 -8.21 7.68
N SER A 38 -10.15 -8.64 6.46
CA SER A 38 -9.71 -9.96 5.96
C SER A 38 -8.43 -9.92 5.13
N TRP A 39 -8.02 -8.76 4.63
CA TRP A 39 -6.86 -8.67 3.75
C TRP A 39 -5.58 -8.48 4.55
N GLY A 40 -4.84 -9.58 4.68
CA GLY A 40 -3.48 -9.57 5.18
C GLY A 40 -2.52 -8.78 4.26
N PRO A 41 -1.31 -8.47 4.77
CA PRO A 41 -0.27 -7.86 3.97
C PRO A 41 0.05 -8.75 2.77
N TRP A 42 0.11 -8.15 1.60
CA TRP A 42 0.52 -8.83 0.37
C TRP A 42 2.05 -8.73 0.22
N GLN A 43 2.67 -9.72 -0.42
CA GLN A 43 4.13 -9.79 -0.60
C GLN A 43 4.52 -9.62 -2.06
N THR A 44 3.64 -9.98 -2.99
CA THR A 44 3.93 -9.94 -4.43
C THR A 44 3.06 -8.93 -5.18
N ILE A 45 3.53 -8.50 -6.35
CA ILE A 45 2.76 -7.61 -7.24
C ILE A 45 1.51 -8.31 -7.77
N SER A 46 1.53 -9.64 -7.92
CA SER A 46 0.33 -10.40 -8.30
C SER A 46 -0.74 -10.28 -7.24
N GLU A 47 -0.38 -10.53 -5.98
CA GLU A 47 -1.29 -10.37 -4.84
C GLU A 47 -1.82 -8.93 -4.73
N ALA A 48 -0.97 -7.93 -4.96
CA ALA A 48 -1.41 -6.53 -4.97
C ALA A 48 -2.46 -6.25 -6.07
N ASN A 49 -2.26 -6.82 -7.26
CA ASN A 49 -3.21 -6.68 -8.37
C ASN A 49 -4.52 -7.46 -8.09
N GLU A 50 -4.43 -8.65 -7.51
CA GLU A 50 -5.59 -9.45 -7.09
C GLU A 50 -6.40 -8.72 -6.02
N GLN A 51 -5.75 -8.20 -4.97
CA GLN A 51 -6.42 -7.40 -3.94
C GLN A 51 -7.04 -6.13 -4.52
N LEU A 52 -6.38 -5.44 -5.46
CA LEU A 52 -6.96 -4.28 -6.15
C LEU A 52 -8.23 -4.66 -6.93
N ARG A 53 -8.21 -5.77 -7.67
CA ARG A 53 -9.38 -6.27 -8.40
C ARG A 53 -10.49 -6.72 -7.46
N GLU A 54 -10.15 -7.29 -6.32
CA GLU A 54 -11.14 -7.69 -5.31
C GLU A 54 -11.83 -6.46 -4.70
N MET A 55 -11.07 -5.41 -4.38
CA MET A 55 -11.61 -4.10 -4.01
C MET A 55 -12.52 -3.51 -5.09
N GLY A 56 -12.10 -3.60 -6.35
CA GLY A 56 -12.93 -3.21 -7.49
C GLY A 56 -14.23 -4.02 -7.54
N MET A 57 -14.16 -5.34 -7.34
CA MET A 57 -15.33 -6.22 -7.36
C MET A 57 -16.33 -5.85 -6.28
N GLN A 58 -15.85 -5.57 -5.06
CA GLN A 58 -16.71 -5.13 -3.95
C GLN A 58 -17.52 -3.89 -4.33
N ASN A 59 -16.90 -2.90 -4.95
CA ASN A 59 -17.60 -1.70 -5.40
C ASN A 59 -18.56 -2.02 -6.56
N ALA A 60 -18.10 -2.78 -7.55
CA ALA A 60 -18.88 -3.14 -8.74
C ALA A 60 -20.20 -3.83 -8.37
N VAL A 61 -20.18 -4.71 -7.36
CA VAL A 61 -21.33 -5.53 -6.97
C VAL A 61 -22.51 -4.70 -6.43
N TYR A 62 -22.23 -3.50 -5.93
CA TYR A 62 -23.24 -2.55 -5.46
C TYR A 62 -23.57 -1.45 -6.48
N SER A 63 -22.88 -1.43 -7.63
CA SER A 63 -23.20 -0.52 -8.72
C SER A 63 -24.54 -0.88 -9.38
N GLN A 64 -25.26 0.13 -9.89
CA GLN A 64 -26.50 -0.10 -10.63
C GLN A 64 -26.26 -0.81 -11.98
N GLN A 65 -25.04 -0.70 -12.51
CA GLN A 65 -24.62 -1.30 -13.76
C GLN A 65 -23.30 -2.04 -13.53
N PHE A 66 -23.39 -3.32 -13.19
CA PHE A 66 -22.21 -4.15 -13.02
C PHE A 66 -21.47 -4.31 -14.36
N LEU A 67 -20.31 -3.67 -14.46
CA LEU A 67 -19.39 -3.80 -15.60
C LEU A 67 -18.13 -4.61 -15.24
N GLY A 68 -18.02 -5.04 -13.98
CA GLY A 68 -16.89 -5.81 -13.47
C GLY A 68 -15.82 -4.95 -12.79
N PRO A 69 -14.85 -5.62 -12.14
CA PRO A 69 -13.87 -4.96 -11.27
C PRO A 69 -12.88 -4.08 -12.03
N ASP A 70 -12.58 -4.41 -13.29
CA ASP A 70 -11.57 -3.70 -14.08
C ASP A 70 -12.04 -2.31 -14.55
N VAL A 71 -13.36 -2.10 -14.60
CA VAL A 71 -13.99 -0.84 -15.01
C VAL A 71 -14.18 0.11 -13.83
N GLU A 72 -14.22 -0.42 -12.61
CA GLU A 72 -14.42 0.38 -11.40
C GLU A 72 -13.27 1.37 -11.18
N PRO A 73 -13.58 2.62 -10.79
CA PRO A 73 -12.57 3.62 -10.54
C PRO A 73 -11.77 3.29 -9.28
N VAL A 74 -10.45 3.47 -9.35
CA VAL A 74 -9.59 3.44 -8.17
C VAL A 74 -9.91 4.66 -7.30
N THR A 75 -10.57 4.43 -6.18
CA THR A 75 -10.91 5.47 -5.20
C THR A 75 -9.74 5.76 -4.26
N ALA A 76 -9.80 6.90 -3.56
CA ALA A 76 -8.83 7.21 -2.50
C ALA A 76 -8.81 6.15 -1.39
N GLY A 77 -9.97 5.55 -1.08
CA GLY A 77 -10.08 4.45 -0.12
C GLY A 77 -9.33 3.19 -0.59
N ILE A 78 -9.59 2.74 -1.81
CA ILE A 78 -8.90 1.60 -2.43
C ILE A 78 -7.39 1.82 -2.43
N ARG A 79 -6.94 3.00 -2.89
CA ARG A 79 -5.52 3.35 -2.92
C ARG A 79 -4.88 3.28 -1.54
N THR A 80 -5.51 3.89 -0.55
CA THR A 80 -4.97 3.97 0.82
C THR A 80 -4.88 2.59 1.45
N ARG A 81 -5.89 1.74 1.27
CA ARG A 81 -5.90 0.36 1.76
C ARG A 81 -4.79 -0.49 1.11
N LEU A 82 -4.64 -0.41 -0.21
CA LEU A 82 -3.63 -1.17 -0.93
C LEU A 82 -2.21 -0.79 -0.51
N ILE A 83 -1.95 0.50 -0.28
CA ILE A 83 -0.66 1.02 0.20
C ILE A 83 -0.42 0.68 1.69
N ARG A 84 -1.48 0.68 2.51
CA ARG A 84 -1.41 0.30 3.93
C ARG A 84 -0.90 -1.13 4.07
N ASN A 85 -1.44 -2.04 3.26
CA ASN A 85 -1.11 -3.48 3.28
C ASN A 85 0.18 -3.82 2.51
N ALA A 86 0.83 -2.83 1.90
CA ALA A 86 2.03 -3.04 1.12
C ALA A 86 3.29 -3.28 1.99
N PRO A 87 4.23 -4.09 1.51
CA PRO A 87 5.50 -4.26 2.19
C PRO A 87 6.33 -2.96 2.11
N PRO A 88 7.12 -2.61 3.15
CA PRO A 88 7.75 -1.29 3.26
C PRO A 88 8.58 -0.88 2.04
N HIS A 89 9.32 -1.82 1.46
CA HIS A 89 10.21 -1.58 0.31
C HIS A 89 9.45 -1.26 -1.00
N MET A 90 8.13 -1.49 -1.05
CA MET A 90 7.28 -1.24 -2.23
C MET A 90 6.43 0.02 -2.11
N LYS A 91 6.22 0.56 -0.90
CA LYS A 91 5.32 1.70 -0.65
C LYS A 91 5.63 2.92 -1.52
N GLY A 92 6.90 3.29 -1.66
CA GLY A 92 7.30 4.42 -2.50
C GLY A 92 6.98 4.21 -3.98
N ALA A 93 7.21 3.00 -4.50
CA ALA A 93 6.94 2.68 -5.90
C ALA A 93 5.44 2.59 -6.19
N LEU A 94 4.63 2.11 -5.23
CA LEU A 94 3.18 2.09 -5.31
C LEU A 94 2.58 3.48 -5.27
N LEU A 95 3.08 4.38 -4.42
CA LEU A 95 2.63 5.77 -4.37
C LEU A 95 2.84 6.44 -5.75
N ALA A 96 3.98 6.20 -6.38
CA ALA A 96 4.25 6.70 -7.73
C ALA A 96 3.35 6.06 -8.80
N LEU A 97 3.04 4.76 -8.67
CA LEU A 97 2.17 4.05 -9.62
C LEU A 97 0.69 4.46 -9.49
N LEU A 98 0.20 4.55 -8.25
CA LEU A 98 -1.22 4.74 -7.93
C LEU A 98 -1.62 6.20 -7.73
N GLY A 99 -0.65 7.10 -7.54
CA GLY A 99 -0.89 8.55 -7.52
C GLY A 99 -1.73 9.03 -8.72
N PRO A 100 -1.33 8.74 -9.97
CA PRO A 100 -2.05 9.20 -11.16
C PRO A 100 -3.27 8.34 -11.54
N THR A 101 -3.56 7.26 -10.81
CA THR A 101 -4.65 6.33 -11.14
C THR A 101 -5.94 6.62 -10.38
N GLN A 102 -5.96 7.62 -9.49
CA GLN A 102 -7.19 8.00 -8.79
C GLN A 102 -8.27 8.42 -9.81
N GLY A 103 -9.44 7.80 -9.72
CA GLY A 103 -10.54 7.99 -10.68
C GLY A 103 -10.37 7.28 -12.01
N ARG A 104 -9.27 6.54 -12.23
CA ARG A 104 -9.08 5.67 -13.41
C ARG A 104 -9.58 4.25 -13.12
N PRO A 105 -9.97 3.49 -14.16
CA PRO A 105 -10.33 2.08 -14.02
C PRO A 105 -9.20 1.25 -13.38
N VAL A 106 -9.55 0.28 -12.54
CA VAL A 106 -8.61 -0.70 -11.95
C VAL A 106 -7.77 -1.41 -13.02
N GLY A 107 -8.37 -1.70 -14.19
CA GLY A 107 -7.69 -2.35 -15.31
C GLY A 107 -6.54 -1.54 -15.92
N ASP A 108 -6.52 -0.21 -15.73
CA ASP A 108 -5.51 0.68 -16.31
C ASP A 108 -4.21 0.74 -15.49
N VAL A 109 -4.19 0.13 -14.30
CA VAL A 109 -3.01 0.16 -13.43
C VAL A 109 -1.86 -0.63 -14.08
N LYS A 110 -0.74 0.06 -14.32
CA LYS A 110 0.41 -0.47 -15.07
C LYS A 110 1.31 -1.39 -14.24
N TRP A 111 0.76 -2.47 -13.71
CA TRP A 111 1.46 -3.44 -12.85
C TRP A 111 2.75 -4.02 -13.45
N LYS A 112 2.78 -4.21 -14.78
CA LYS A 112 3.96 -4.72 -15.50
C LYS A 112 5.20 -3.81 -15.33
N ALA A 113 5.00 -2.50 -15.23
CA ALA A 113 6.10 -1.55 -15.04
C ALA A 113 6.72 -1.69 -13.64
N LEU A 114 5.89 -1.92 -12.63
CA LEU A 114 6.34 -2.19 -11.26
C LEU A 114 7.06 -3.54 -11.15
N GLN A 115 6.55 -4.56 -11.84
CA GLN A 115 7.14 -5.89 -11.85
C GLN A 115 8.53 -5.92 -12.49
N ARG A 116 8.73 -5.17 -13.57
CA ARG A 116 10.05 -5.03 -14.20
C ARG A 116 11.05 -4.39 -13.23
N ARG A 117 10.66 -3.31 -12.52
CA ARG A 117 11.54 -2.62 -11.56
C ARG A 117 11.96 -3.51 -10.39
N GLN A 118 11.08 -4.42 -9.94
CA GLN A 118 11.46 -5.37 -8.89
C GLN A 118 12.46 -6.40 -9.38
N LYS A 119 12.22 -7.00 -10.55
CA LYS A 119 13.19 -7.92 -11.17
C LYS A 119 14.55 -7.28 -11.43
N GLU A 120 14.57 -6.01 -11.83
CA GLU A 120 15.80 -5.24 -12.01
C GLU A 120 16.55 -5.04 -10.69
N LYS A 121 15.85 -4.77 -9.58
CA LYS A 121 16.49 -4.64 -8.26
C LYS A 121 17.05 -5.97 -7.75
N GLU A 122 16.29 -7.05 -7.90
CA GLU A 122 16.73 -8.41 -7.51
C GLU A 122 17.97 -8.84 -8.31
N ALA A 123 18.00 -8.57 -9.62
CA ALA A 123 19.15 -8.91 -10.48
C ALA A 123 20.40 -8.05 -10.21
N VAL A 124 20.25 -6.89 -9.57
CA VAL A 124 21.38 -6.05 -9.14
C VAL A 124 21.94 -6.54 -7.80
N ASP A 125 21.08 -6.93 -6.86
CA ASP A 125 21.51 -7.51 -5.58
C ASP A 125 22.16 -8.90 -5.77
N GLU A 126 21.68 -9.72 -6.72
CA GLU A 126 22.28 -11.04 -7.03
C GLU A 126 23.66 -10.93 -7.69
N LYS A 127 23.99 -9.79 -8.32
CA LYS A 127 25.30 -9.54 -8.96
C LYS A 127 26.35 -8.94 -8.04
N GLN A 128 26.04 -8.71 -6.76
CA GLN A 128 27.02 -8.21 -5.80
C GLN A 128 27.69 -9.40 -5.09
N PRO A 129 28.90 -9.82 -5.47
CA PRO A 129 29.59 -10.89 -4.75
C PRO A 129 29.86 -10.41 -3.32
N SER A 130 29.41 -11.22 -2.36
CA SER A 130 29.81 -11.13 -0.96
C SER A 130 31.33 -10.99 -0.90
N ALA A 131 31.82 -9.87 -0.36
CA ALA A 131 33.23 -9.74 -0.03
C ALA A 131 33.63 -10.93 0.87
N PRO A 132 34.76 -11.61 0.60
CA PRO A 132 35.22 -12.69 1.47
C PRO A 132 35.56 -12.12 2.86
N PRO A 133 35.31 -12.87 3.94
CA PRO A 133 35.79 -12.50 5.26
C PRO A 133 37.33 -12.61 5.25
N MET A 134 38.03 -11.48 5.30
CA MET A 134 39.46 -11.51 5.61
C MET A 134 39.60 -11.74 7.11
N GLU A 135 40.05 -12.95 7.44
CA GLU A 135 40.71 -13.24 8.69
C GLU A 135 42.00 -12.42 8.83
N GLU A 136 42.23 -11.99 10.07
CA GLU A 136 43.51 -11.84 10.74
C GLU A 136 44.42 -10.64 10.42
N SER A 137 44.47 -9.70 11.36
CA SER A 137 45.73 -9.25 11.97
C SER A 137 45.45 -8.46 13.25
N GLU A 138 45.56 -9.14 14.38
CA GLU A 138 45.83 -8.51 15.66
C GLU A 138 47.31 -8.10 15.78
N LYS A 139 47.53 -7.05 16.58
CA LYS A 139 48.76 -6.51 17.18
C LYS A 139 49.62 -5.59 16.33
N GLU A 140 50.23 -4.54 16.87
CA GLU A 140 50.04 -3.70 18.06
C GLU A 140 51.06 -2.55 17.88
N LYS A 141 50.69 -1.32 18.26
CA LYS A 141 51.53 -0.15 18.63
C LYS A 141 52.61 0.38 17.68
N THR A 142 52.46 1.66 17.36
CA THR A 142 53.25 2.79 17.92
C THR A 142 52.58 4.09 17.45
N GLU A 143 51.83 4.77 18.32
CA GLU A 143 52.28 5.94 19.08
C GLU A 143 53.00 7.02 18.23
N SER A 144 52.26 8.04 17.77
CA SER A 144 52.75 9.42 17.71
C SER A 144 51.59 10.38 17.45
N GLY A 145 51.40 11.33 18.35
CA GLY A 145 50.25 12.21 18.40
C GLY A 145 50.21 13.30 17.33
N LYS A 146 49.01 13.82 17.09
CA LYS A 146 48.79 15.26 16.87
C LYS A 146 47.31 15.59 16.98
N ASN A 147 46.93 15.98 18.20
CA ASN A 147 46.32 17.27 18.49
C ASN A 147 45.48 17.90 17.35
N ARG A 148 44.16 17.75 17.39
CA ARG A 148 43.25 18.75 16.83
C ARG A 148 41.95 18.84 17.64
N LYS A 149 41.83 20.02 18.23
CA LYS A 149 40.75 20.58 19.04
C LYS A 149 39.36 20.31 18.45
N VAL A 150 38.48 19.78 19.29
CA VAL A 150 37.03 19.90 19.16
C VAL A 150 36.62 21.24 19.76
N PRO A 151 35.68 21.99 19.16
CA PRO A 151 34.85 22.90 19.93
C PRO A 151 33.44 22.31 20.03
N VAL A 152 33.12 21.87 21.24
CA VAL A 152 31.74 21.69 21.70
C VAL A 152 31.29 23.03 22.26
N SER A 153 30.03 23.35 21.93
CA SER A 153 29.07 24.11 22.72
C SER A 153 28.79 25.58 22.42
N THR A 154 27.47 25.78 22.26
CA THR A 154 26.64 26.87 22.81
C THR A 154 26.90 28.28 22.33
N LEU A 155 25.95 28.79 21.54
CA LEU A 155 25.43 30.14 21.67
C LEU A 155 23.93 30.11 21.33
N TYR A 156 23.10 30.05 22.37
CA TYR A 156 21.74 30.57 22.33
C TYR A 156 21.83 32.10 22.25
N PRO A 157 21.05 32.78 21.40
CA PRO A 157 20.62 34.12 21.69
C PRO A 157 19.28 34.07 22.43
N ASP A 158 19.34 34.47 23.69
CA ASP A 158 18.21 34.93 24.48
C ASP A 158 17.93 36.39 24.09
N LEU A 159 16.75 36.66 23.52
CA LEU A 159 16.11 37.98 23.53
C LEU A 159 14.58 37.79 23.48
N SER A 160 14.00 37.67 24.67
CA SER A 160 12.93 38.53 25.22
C SER A 160 11.94 39.21 24.27
N SER A 161 10.65 38.98 24.61
CA SER A 161 9.48 39.86 24.44
C SER A 161 9.16 40.43 23.06
N ASP A 162 8.09 39.93 22.44
CA ASP A 162 6.87 40.74 22.33
C ASP A 162 5.65 39.85 22.10
N GLY A 163 4.58 40.21 22.82
CA GLY A 163 3.37 39.41 22.97
C GLY A 163 2.58 39.25 21.67
N TRP A 164 2.03 38.05 21.50
CA TRP A 164 0.84 37.85 20.69
C TRP A 164 -0.15 37.05 21.51
N GLU A 165 -1.24 37.73 21.81
CA GLU A 165 -2.39 37.24 22.55
C GLU A 165 -2.95 35.97 21.89
N VAL A 166 -3.29 35.02 22.74
CA VAL A 166 -4.15 33.89 22.41
C VAL A 166 -5.59 34.39 22.54
N PRO A 167 -6.44 34.35 21.49
CA PRO A 167 -7.87 34.33 21.68
C PRO A 167 -8.33 32.87 21.71
N ASP A 168 -8.67 32.41 22.91
CA ASP A 168 -9.47 31.21 23.13
C ASP A 168 -10.98 31.58 23.08
N PRO A 169 -11.91 30.61 23.09
CA PRO A 169 -12.97 30.48 22.08
C PRO A 169 -14.34 30.92 22.61
N LEU A 170 -15.36 30.80 21.73
CA LEU A 170 -16.81 30.91 21.94
C LEU A 170 -17.47 32.16 21.35
N LEU A 171 -18.02 31.99 20.14
CA LEU A 171 -19.39 32.37 19.78
C LEU A 171 -19.90 31.42 18.70
#